data_AF-A0A3P7J6M1-F1
#
_entry.id   AF-A0A3P7J6M1-F1
#
_cell.length_a   1.000
_cell.length_b   1.000
_cell.length_c   1.000
_cell.angle_alpha   90.00
_cell.angle_beta   90.00
_cell.angle_gamma   90.00
#
_symmetry.space_group_name_H-M   'P 1'
#
loop_
_entity.id
_entity.type
_entity.pdbx_description
1 polymer ?
#
loop_
_entity_poly.entity_id
_entity_poly.type
_entity_poly.pdbx_seq_one_letter_code
_entity_poly.pdbx_strand_id
1 'polypeptide(L)' 'MVSLKFYKSMASKPACLPCGEVAEPSDIANVIAFLADRKQSSYIIGQTIIADGGTSLVLAANADFDSLK' A
#
# COMPACT_ATOMS: atom_id res chain seq x y z
N MET A 1 -23.26 -2.45 -2.80
CA MET A 1 -22.89 -2.99 -4.13
C MET A 1 -21.84 -2.15 -4.86
N VAL A 2 -21.83 -0.81 -4.74
CA VAL A 2 -20.84 0.07 -5.41
C VAL A 2 -19.41 -0.11 -4.87
N SER A 3 -19.21 -0.19 -3.55
CA SER A 3 -17.87 -0.34 -2.96
C SER A 3 -17.16 -1.63 -3.38
N LEU A 4 -17.87 -2.76 -3.36
CA LEU A 4 -17.28 -4.05 -3.77
C LEU A 4 -16.82 -4.04 -5.23
N LYS A 5 -17.59 -3.39 -6.13
CA LYS A 5 -17.19 -3.23 -7.53
C LYS A 5 -15.94 -2.37 -7.66
N PHE A 6 -15.85 -1.30 -6.86
CA PHE A 6 -14.67 -0.45 -6.81
C PHE A 6 -13.42 -1.22 -6.36
N TYR A 7 -13.49 -1.92 -5.22
CA TYR A 7 -12.36 -2.71 -4.69
C TYR A 7 -11.88 -3.77 -5.67
N LYS A 8 -12.81 -4.53 -6.26
CA LYS A 8 -12.46 -5.52 -7.30
C LYS A 8 -11.79 -4.88 -8.52
N SER A 9 -12.26 -3.71 -8.95
CA SER A 9 -11.65 -3.00 -10.08
C SER A 9 -10.25 -2.47 -9.78
N MET A 10 -9.96 -2.11 -8.53
CA MET A 10 -8.62 -1.66 -8.12
C MET A 10 -7.66 -2.84 -8.10
N ALA A 11 -8.06 -3.94 -7.45
CA ALA A 11 -7.32 -5.19 -7.36
C ALA A 11 -7.02 -5.81 -8.74
N SER A 12 -7.96 -5.73 -9.70
CA SER A 12 -7.76 -6.29 -11.03
C SER A 12 -6.75 -5.52 -11.90
N LYS A 13 -6.27 -4.35 -11.46
CA LYS A 13 -5.37 -3.48 -12.23
C LYS A 13 -4.02 -3.39 -11.53
N PRO A 14 -2.99 -4.09 -12.03
CA PRO A 14 -1.63 -3.98 -11.47
C PRO A 14 -1.09 -2.54 -11.49
N ALA A 15 -1.55 -1.72 -12.44
CA ALA A 15 -1.22 -0.31 -12.54
C ALA A 15 -1.84 0.57 -11.42
N CYS A 16 -2.76 0.02 -10.63
CA CYS A 16 -3.37 0.68 -9.47
C CYS A 16 -2.95 0.00 -8.18
N LEU A 17 -2.98 -1.34 -8.13
CA LEU A 17 -2.66 -2.13 -6.95
C LEU A 17 -1.78 -3.33 -7.36
N PRO A 18 -0.45 -3.20 -7.31
CA PRO A 18 0.48 -4.25 -7.73
C PRO A 18 0.30 -5.60 -7.03
N CYS A 19 -0.04 -5.60 -5.73
CA CYS A 19 -0.27 -6.85 -5.00
C CYS A 19 -1.52 -7.60 -5.47
N GLY A 20 -2.41 -6.97 -6.24
CA GLY A 20 -3.59 -7.60 -6.84
C GLY A 20 -4.71 -7.94 -5.86
N GLU A 21 -4.55 -7.63 -4.58
CA GLU A 21 -5.53 -7.90 -3.53
C GLU A 21 -5.72 -6.68 -2.62
N VAL A 22 -6.98 -6.34 -2.34
CA VAL A 22 -7.30 -5.22 -1.45
C VAL A 22 -6.96 -5.62 -0.02
N ALA A 23 -6.18 -4.78 0.66
CA ALA A 23 -5.83 -5.00 2.05
C ALA A 23 -7.08 -4.99 2.95
N GLU A 24 -7.12 -5.95 3.87
CA GLU A 24 -8.09 -6.02 4.93
C GLU A 24 -7.57 -5.27 6.18
N PRO A 25 -8.46 -4.86 7.11
CA PRO A 25 -8.02 -4.19 8.35
C PRO A 25 -6.97 -4.97 9.15
N SER A 26 -6.99 -6.31 9.06
CA SER A 26 -6.00 -7.19 9.69
C SER A 26 -4.58 -6.96 9.16
N ASP A 27 -4.42 -6.61 7.89
CA ASP A 27 -3.10 -6.43 7.29
C ASP A 27 -2.39 -5.23 7.91
N ILE A 28 -3.13 -4.12 8.12
CA ILE A 28 -2.62 -2.94 8.81
C ILE A 28 -2.44 -3.20 10.31
N ALA A 29 -3.37 -3.92 10.94
CA ALA A 29 -3.25 -4.29 12.36
C ALA A 29 -1.97 -5.11 12.64
N ASN A 30 -1.59 -6.02 11.74
CA ASN A 30 -0.37 -6.80 11.85
C ASN A 30 0.89 -5.92 11.78
N VAL A 31 0.92 -4.92 10.89
CA VAL A 31 2.03 -3.94 10.81
C VAL A 31 2.14 -3.15 12.11
N ILE A 32 1.01 -2.69 12.66
CA ILE A 32 0.98 -1.98 13.95
C ILE A 32 1.49 -2.88 15.07
N ALA A 33 1.02 -4.13 15.14
CA ALA A 33 1.44 -5.09 16.16
C ALA A 33 2.95 -5.37 16.10
N PHE A 34 3.51 -5.52 14.89
CA PHE A 34 4.95 -5.65 14.68
C PHE A 34 5.74 -4.43 15.18
N LEU A 35 5.28 -3.21 14.85
CA LEU A 35 5.93 -1.97 15.29
C LEU A 35 5.79 -1.71 16.80
N ALA A 36 4.75 -2.24 17.43
CA ALA A 36 4.57 -2.18 18.88
C ALA A 36 5.46 -3.19 19.63
N ASP A 37 5.80 -4.32 19.00
CA ASP A 37 6.67 -5.33 19.60
C ASP A 37 8.15 -4.91 19.51
N ARG A 38 8.67 -4.34 20.59
CA ARG A 38 10.07 -3.94 20.70
C ARG A 38 11.07 -5.09 20.53
N LYS A 39 10.68 -6.36 20.71
CA LYS A 39 11.60 -7.48 20.42
C LYS A 39 11.80 -7.68 18.92
N GLN A 40 10.82 -7.32 18.10
CA GLN A 40 10.84 -7.51 16.65
C GLN A 40 11.25 -6.25 15.89
N SER A 41 10.98 -5.05 16.43
CA SER A 41 11.14 -3.77 15.71
C SER A 41 11.99 -2.74 16.47
N SER A 42 12.84 -3.17 17.42
CA SER A 42 13.58 -2.28 18.34
C SER A 42 14.33 -1.11 17.69
N TYR A 43 14.79 -1.27 16.46
CA TYR A 43 15.63 -0.31 15.75
C TYR A 43 14.87 0.55 14.72
N ILE A 44 13.58 0.30 14.51
CA ILE A 44 12.73 1.10 13.64
C ILE A 44 12.19 2.27 14.48
N ILE A 45 12.83 3.43 14.35
CA ILE A 45 12.50 4.63 15.13
C ILE A 45 12.35 5.82 14.18
N GLY A 46 11.28 6.60 14.36
CA GLY A 46 11.01 7.81 13.57
C GLY A 46 10.76 7.55 12.09
N GLN A 47 10.40 6.32 11.72
CA GLN A 47 10.12 5.93 10.34
C GLN A 47 8.63 5.88 10.06
N THR A 48 8.25 6.23 8.83
CA THR A 48 6.90 6.01 8.29
C THR A 48 6.92 4.74 7.45
N ILE A 49 6.24 3.69 7.88
CA ILE A 49 6.11 2.45 7.11
C ILE A 49 4.89 2.53 6.21
N ILE A 50 5.08 2.35 4.90
CA ILE A 50 4.01 2.38 3.90
C ILE A 50 3.57 0.94 3.61
N ALA A 51 2.31 0.62 3.91
CA ALA A 51 1.67 -0.66 3.65
C ALA A 51 0.46 -0.47 2.73
N ASP A 52 0.71 -0.32 1.43
CA ASP A 52 -0.30 0.09 0.43
C ASP A 52 -0.39 -0.84 -0.80
N GLY A 53 0.22 -2.03 -0.71
CA GLY A 53 0.24 -3.00 -1.81
C GLY A 53 1.07 -2.57 -3.03
N GLY A 54 1.92 -1.54 -2.90
CA GLY A 54 2.77 -1.02 -3.98
C GLY A 54 2.14 0.13 -4.79
N THR A 55 0.95 0.60 -4.39
CA THR A 55 0.21 1.66 -5.09
C THR A 55 1.05 2.92 -5.28
N SER A 56 1.73 3.38 -4.23
CA SER A 56 2.54 4.61 -4.26
C SER A 56 3.71 4.53 -5.24
N LEU A 57 4.28 3.35 -5.45
CA LEU A 57 5.39 3.16 -6.40
C LEU A 57 4.91 3.30 -7.85
N VAL A 58 3.72 2.77 -8.16
CA VAL A 58 3.17 2.86 -9.51
C VAL A 58 2.67 4.25 -9.84
N LEU A 59 2.09 4.96 -8.87
CA LEU A 59 1.73 6.36 -9.04
C LEU A 59 2.96 7.18 -9.47
N ALA A 60 4.10 6.98 -8.81
CA ALA A 60 5.35 7.64 -9.17
C ALA A 60 5.89 7.20 -10.54
N ALA A 61 5.81 5.91 -10.87
CA ALA A 61 6.29 5.39 -12.15
C ALA A 61 5.45 5.86 -13.35
N ASN A 62 4.16 6.10 -13.16
CA ASN A 62 3.26 6.61 -14.20
C ASN A 62 3.24 8.14 -14.30
N ALA A 63 4.04 8.85 -13.50
CA ALA A 63 4.18 10.29 -13.66
C ALA A 63 4.89 10.57 -15.00
N ASP A 64 4.15 11.14 -15.95
CA ASP A 64 4.69 11.54 -17.24
C ASP A 64 5.55 12.80 -17.08
N PHE A 65 6.84 12.61 -16.84
CA PHE A 65 7.80 13.71 -16.67
C PHE A 65 8.05 14.50 -17.95
N ASP A 66 7.66 13.99 -19.12
CA ASP A 66 7.80 14.72 -20.39
C ASP A 66 6.66 15.73 -20.61
N SER A 67 5.55 15.60 -19.89
CA SER A 67 4.43 16.56 -19.91
C SER A 67 4.71 17.89 -19.18
N LEU A 68 5.86 18.01 -18.51
CA LEU A 68 6.29 19.20 -17.75
C LEU A 68 7.25 20.12 -18.51
N LYS A 69 7.57 19.80 -19.77
CA LYS A 69 8.34 20.66 -20.68
C LYS A 69 7.41 21.55 -21.50
#